data_AF-A0A7J7T805-F1
#
_entry.id   AF-A0A7J7T805-F1
#
_cell.length_a   1.000
_cell.length_b   1.000
_cell.length_c   1.000
_cell.angle_alpha   90.00
_cell.angle_beta   90.00
_cell.angle_gamma   90.00
#
_symmetry.space_group_name_H-M   'P 1'
#
loop_
_entity.id
_entity.type
_entity.pdbx_description
1 polymer ?
#
loop_
_entity_poly.entity_id
_entity_poly.type
_entity_poly.pdbx_seq_one_letter_code
_entity_poly.pdbx_strand_id
1 'polypeptide(L)'
;MGQASCKGLYQSLFDYKTEKYVIAKNKKVGLLYRLLQVSILTYLVVWVFLVKKSYQDTDTSLQSSIITKVKGVIFTNTSELGERLWDVADYVIPPQGENVFFVITNLVVTPNQRQETCAENESIPDAVCSEDSDCPPGEPVVTGNGVRTGRCLRAENMQRNITLNSFKSKYFN
;
A
#
# COMPACT_ATOMS: atom_id res chain seq x y z
N MET A 1 -77.82 -7.90 37.10
CA MET A 1 -77.32 -6.80 36.25
C MET A 1 -75.90 -7.15 35.81
N GLY A 2 -75.62 -7.51 34.55
CA GLY A 2 -74.25 -7.94 34.20
C GLY A 2 -73.92 -8.28 32.74
N GLN A 3 -74.90 -8.40 31.84
CA GLN A 3 -74.62 -8.80 30.45
C GLN A 3 -74.39 -7.64 29.46
N ALA A 4 -74.58 -6.38 29.87
CA ALA A 4 -74.47 -5.22 28.96
C ALA A 4 -73.05 -4.62 28.84
N SER A 5 -72.15 -4.85 29.81
CA SER A 5 -70.84 -4.17 29.87
C SER A 5 -69.72 -4.89 29.09
N CYS A 6 -69.73 -6.23 29.04
CA CYS A 6 -68.68 -7.00 28.37
C CYS A 6 -68.75 -6.91 26.83
N LYS A 7 -69.95 -6.77 26.24
CA LYS A 7 -70.11 -6.59 24.79
C LYS A 7 -69.55 -5.26 24.27
N GLY A 8 -69.67 -4.17 25.05
CA GLY A 8 -69.19 -2.84 24.65
C GLY A 8 -67.66 -2.72 24.66
N LEU A 9 -66.98 -3.41 25.59
CA LEU A 9 -65.51 -3.44 25.68
C LEU A 9 -64.87 -4.21 24.50
N TYR A 10 -65.46 -5.33 24.07
CA TYR A 10 -64.96 -6.09 22.92
C TYR A 10 -65.08 -5.32 21.61
N GLN A 11 -66.15 -4.53 21.42
CA GLN A 11 -66.29 -3.69 20.21
C GLN A 11 -65.25 -2.57 20.14
N SER A 12 -64.89 -1.97 21.28
CA SER A 12 -63.91 -0.87 21.32
C SER A 12 -62.46 -1.30 21.06
N LEU A 13 -62.08 -2.57 21.33
CA LEU A 13 -60.73 -3.09 21.05
C LEU A 13 -60.53 -3.49 19.58
N PHE A 14 -61.62 -3.83 18.88
CA PHE A 14 -61.61 -4.12 17.44
C PHE A 14 -61.92 -2.88 16.58
N ASP A 15 -62.05 -1.70 17.19
CA ASP A 15 -62.22 -0.44 16.48
C ASP A 15 -60.88 0.02 15.87
N TYR A 16 -60.61 -0.50 14.68
CA TYR A 16 -59.59 0.01 13.79
C TYR A 16 -60.08 1.31 13.15
N LYS A 17 -59.63 2.44 13.70
CA LYS A 17 -59.93 3.77 13.17
C LYS A 17 -59.09 4.00 11.91
N THR A 18 -59.72 3.92 10.75
CA THR A 18 -59.08 4.19 9.46
C THR A 18 -59.11 5.68 9.15
N GLU A 19 -58.03 6.20 8.57
CA GLU A 19 -58.00 7.59 8.09
C GLU A 19 -59.03 7.80 6.97
N LYS A 20 -59.88 8.82 7.12
CA LYS A 20 -60.94 9.11 6.16
C LYS A 20 -60.38 10.02 5.06
N TYR A 21 -60.01 9.43 3.93
CA TYR A 21 -59.45 10.18 2.80
C TYR A 21 -60.54 10.96 2.05
N VAL A 22 -60.25 12.22 1.69
CA VAL A 22 -61.11 13.04 0.84
C VAL A 22 -60.62 12.92 -0.61
N ILE A 23 -61.47 12.38 -1.49
CA ILE A 23 -61.12 12.15 -2.90
C ILE A 23 -61.35 13.43 -3.69
N ALA A 24 -60.27 14.13 -4.04
CA ALA A 24 -60.33 15.29 -4.93
C ALA A 24 -60.49 14.85 -6.40
N LYS A 25 -61.66 15.10 -7.00
CA LYS A 25 -61.96 14.76 -8.40
C LYS A 25 -61.42 15.81 -9.40
N ASN A 26 -60.10 16.02 -9.41
CA ASN A 26 -59.45 16.93 -10.35
C ASN A 26 -58.42 16.19 -11.22
N LYS A 27 -58.62 16.22 -12.55
CA LYS A 27 -57.73 15.55 -13.52
C LYS A 27 -56.28 16.05 -13.44
N LYS A 28 -56.04 17.33 -13.17
CA LYS A 28 -54.68 17.90 -13.11
C LYS A 28 -53.90 17.37 -11.91
N VAL A 29 -54.53 17.36 -10.74
CA VAL A 29 -53.92 16.87 -9.48
C VAL A 29 -53.68 15.36 -9.54
N GLY A 30 -54.64 14.61 -10.09
CA GLY A 30 -54.49 13.16 -10.30
C GLY A 30 -53.35 12.81 -11.27
N LEU A 31 -53.20 13.57 -12.37
CA LEU A 31 -52.11 13.36 -13.32
C LEU A 31 -50.75 13.64 -12.69
N LEU A 32 -50.62 14.72 -11.93
CA LEU A 32 -49.39 15.04 -11.19
C LEU A 32 -49.00 13.92 -10.23
N TYR A 33 -49.95 13.41 -9.45
CA TYR A 33 -49.70 12.33 -8.51
C TYR A 33 -49.30 11.03 -9.22
N ARG A 34 -49.92 10.72 -10.37
CA ARG A 34 -49.56 9.55 -11.18
C ARG A 34 -48.18 9.66 -11.82
N LEU A 35 -47.81 10.83 -12.34
CA LEU A 35 -46.47 11.05 -12.91
C LEU A 35 -45.39 10.96 -11.84
N LEU A 36 -45.62 11.52 -10.67
CA LEU A 36 -44.70 11.45 -9.53
C LEU A 36 -44.53 9.99 -9.06
N GLN A 37 -45.63 9.24 -8.96
CA GLN A 37 -45.58 7.82 -8.64
C GLN A 37 -44.76 7.02 -9.67
N VAL A 38 -44.98 7.23 -10.97
CA VAL A 38 -44.22 6.57 -12.03
C VAL A 38 -42.75 6.97 -11.98
N SER A 39 -42.43 8.24 -11.74
CA SER A 39 -41.04 8.71 -11.63
C SER A 39 -40.27 8.00 -10.52
N ILE A 40 -40.87 7.89 -9.32
CA ILE A 40 -40.27 7.17 -8.19
C ILE A 40 -40.10 5.68 -8.53
N LEU A 41 -41.12 5.06 -9.12
CA LEU A 41 -41.09 3.64 -9.44
C LEU A 41 -40.02 3.33 -10.50
N THR A 42 -39.90 4.16 -11.54
CA THR A 42 -38.85 4.07 -12.56
C THR A 42 -37.46 4.27 -11.96
N TYR A 43 -37.28 5.23 -11.05
CA TYR A 43 -36.00 5.42 -10.37
C TYR A 43 -35.59 4.17 -9.61
N LEU A 44 -36.50 3.59 -8.81
CA LEU A 44 -36.21 2.36 -8.07
C LEU A 44 -35.84 1.21 -9.02
N VAL A 45 -36.64 0.95 -10.05
CA VAL A 45 -36.38 -0.15 -10.99
C VAL A 45 -35.07 0.04 -11.77
N VAL A 46 -34.87 1.21 -12.37
CA VAL A 46 -33.69 1.44 -13.23
C VAL A 46 -32.44 1.60 -12.40
N TRP A 47 -32.45 2.49 -11.40
CA TRP A 47 -31.25 2.79 -10.63
C TRP A 47 -30.93 1.71 -9.61
N VAL A 48 -31.89 1.33 -8.77
CA VAL A 48 -31.63 0.43 -7.64
C VAL A 48 -31.53 -1.02 -8.11
N PHE A 49 -32.43 -1.46 -8.98
CA PHE A 49 -32.42 -2.85 -9.44
C PHE A 49 -31.47 -3.09 -10.61
N LEU A 50 -31.51 -2.29 -11.69
CA LEU A 50 -30.66 -2.58 -12.85
C LEU A 50 -29.21 -2.12 -12.66
N VAL A 51 -28.97 -0.88 -12.21
CA VAL A 51 -27.61 -0.33 -12.09
C VAL A 51 -26.91 -0.86 -10.85
N LYS A 52 -27.53 -0.74 -9.68
CA LYS A 52 -26.94 -1.20 -8.41
C LYS A 52 -27.05 -2.70 -8.20
N LYS A 53 -27.82 -3.43 -9.02
CA LYS A 53 -28.04 -4.87 -8.90
C LYS A 53 -28.35 -5.30 -7.47
N SER A 54 -29.15 -4.50 -6.76
CA SER A 54 -29.45 -4.71 -5.33
C SER A 54 -30.18 -6.02 -5.02
N TYR A 55 -30.61 -6.76 -6.05
CA TYR A 55 -31.17 -8.10 -5.94
C TYR A 55 -30.11 -9.20 -5.79
N GLN A 56 -28.83 -8.87 -5.96
CA GLN A 56 -27.69 -9.77 -5.77
C GLN A 56 -26.90 -9.34 -4.54
N ASP A 57 -26.62 -10.28 -3.64
CA ASP A 57 -25.62 -10.11 -2.59
C ASP A 57 -24.23 -10.19 -3.23
N THR A 58 -23.49 -9.07 -3.20
CA THR A 58 -22.11 -9.03 -3.69
C THR A 58 -21.16 -9.34 -2.54
N ASP A 59 -20.51 -10.49 -2.58
CA ASP A 59 -19.43 -10.81 -1.64
C ASP A 59 -18.24 -9.87 -1.87
N THR A 60 -17.95 -9.05 -0.86
CA THR A 60 -16.84 -8.09 -0.86
C THR A 60 -15.54 -8.67 -0.30
N SER A 61 -15.58 -9.88 0.27
CA SER A 61 -14.41 -10.58 0.76
C SER A 61 -13.74 -11.40 -0.35
N LEU A 62 -13.16 -10.69 -1.32
CA LEU A 62 -12.35 -11.29 -2.37
C LEU A 62 -11.01 -11.73 -1.75
N GLN A 63 -10.96 -12.98 -1.28
CA GLN A 63 -9.70 -13.60 -0.88
C GLN A 63 -8.98 -14.10 -2.14
N SER A 64 -8.15 -13.24 -2.72
CA SER A 64 -7.24 -13.63 -3.80
C SER A 64 -5.90 -14.06 -3.23
N SER A 65 -5.47 -15.27 -3.58
CA SER A 65 -4.13 -15.79 -3.28
C SER A 65 -3.36 -15.90 -4.59
N ILE A 66 -2.26 -15.16 -4.70
CA ILE A 66 -1.38 -15.19 -5.86
C ILE A 66 -0.13 -15.98 -5.45
N ILE A 67 0.21 -17.03 -6.21
CA ILE A 67 1.42 -17.82 -6.00
C ILE A 67 2.30 -17.64 -7.23
N THR A 68 3.42 -16.95 -7.07
CA THR A 68 4.38 -16.70 -8.16
C THR A 68 5.62 -17.55 -7.98
N LYS A 69 6.02 -18.24 -9.05
CA LYS A 69 7.25 -19.05 -9.09
C LYS A 69 8.12 -18.63 -10.27
N VAL A 70 9.28 -18.07 -9.98
CA VAL A 70 10.28 -17.71 -10.98
C VAL A 70 11.11 -18.94 -11.35
N LYS A 71 11.52 -19.05 -12.62
CA LYS A 71 12.42 -20.08 -13.13
C LYS A 71 13.47 -19.42 -14.02
N GLY A 72 14.72 -19.81 -13.85
CA GLY A 72 15.82 -19.32 -14.66
C GLY A 72 17.14 -19.54 -13.96
N VAL A 73 18.20 -19.71 -14.75
CA VAL A 73 19.58 -19.71 -14.26
C VAL A 73 20.35 -18.72 -15.11
N ILE A 74 21.22 -17.96 -14.48
CA ILE A 74 22.00 -16.92 -15.16
C ILE A 74 23.46 -17.15 -14.82
N PHE A 75 24.33 -17.03 -15.82
CA PHE A 75 25.77 -17.09 -15.63
C PHE A 75 26.34 -15.68 -15.78
N THR A 76 27.08 -15.22 -14.78
CA THR A 76 27.79 -13.94 -14.83
C THR A 76 29.27 -14.18 -14.68
N ASN A 77 30.06 -13.48 -15.48
CA ASN A 77 31.50 -13.39 -15.32
C ASN A 77 31.84 -11.92 -15.03
N THR A 78 32.23 -11.64 -13.78
CA THR A 78 32.58 -10.29 -13.32
C THR A 78 33.95 -10.33 -12.68
N SER A 79 34.75 -9.27 -12.86
CA SER A 79 36.10 -9.16 -12.32
C SER A 79 36.19 -9.35 -10.80
N GLU A 80 35.16 -8.94 -10.05
CA GLU A 80 35.17 -8.99 -8.58
C GLU A 80 34.70 -10.33 -7.99
N LEU A 81 33.79 -11.03 -8.66
CA LEU A 81 33.15 -12.26 -8.16
C LEU A 81 33.52 -13.53 -8.95
N GLY A 82 34.22 -13.36 -10.07
CA GLY A 82 34.59 -14.43 -10.99
C GLY A 82 33.39 -14.98 -11.76
N GLU A 83 33.53 -16.23 -12.21
CA GLU A 83 32.47 -17.03 -12.82
C GLU A 83 31.51 -17.52 -11.75
N ARG A 84 30.27 -17.04 -11.79
CA ARG A 84 29.23 -17.45 -10.84
C ARG A 84 27.94 -17.78 -11.58
N LEU A 85 27.35 -18.91 -11.20
CA LEU A 85 26.00 -19.30 -11.57
C LEU A 85 25.02 -18.77 -10.52
N TRP A 86 23.97 -18.10 -10.98
CA TRP A 86 22.90 -17.56 -10.15
C TRP A 86 21.65 -18.39 -10.35
N ASP A 87 21.09 -18.89 -9.25
CA ASP A 87 19.79 -19.56 -9.23
C ASP A 87 18.71 -18.63 -8.67
N VAL A 88 17.45 -19.03 -8.81
CA VAL A 88 16.26 -18.29 -8.34
C VAL A 88 16.38 -17.88 -6.87
N ALA A 89 17.01 -18.71 -6.04
CA ALA A 89 17.22 -18.40 -4.62
C ALA A 89 18.20 -17.25 -4.37
N ASP A 90 19.08 -16.94 -5.32
CA ASP A 90 20.11 -15.91 -5.17
C ASP A 90 19.63 -14.53 -5.66
N TYR A 91 18.84 -14.49 -6.75
CA TYR A 91 18.40 -13.23 -7.36
C TYR A 91 16.95 -12.85 -7.06
N VAL A 92 16.14 -13.73 -6.45
CA VAL A 92 14.76 -13.43 -6.03
C VAL A 92 14.66 -13.26 -4.52
N ILE A 93 14.18 -12.09 -4.09
CA ILE A 93 14.02 -11.76 -2.66
C ILE A 93 12.60 -11.24 -2.42
N PRO A 94 11.85 -11.74 -1.43
CA PRO A 94 12.06 -13.03 -0.74
C PRO A 94 11.78 -14.21 -1.70
N PRO A 95 12.45 -15.36 -1.55
CA PRO A 95 12.23 -16.52 -2.43
C PRO A 95 10.89 -17.23 -2.15
N GLN A 96 10.14 -16.80 -1.14
CA GLN A 96 8.93 -17.46 -0.64
C GLN A 96 7.70 -17.26 -1.54
N GLY A 97 7.79 -16.40 -2.56
CA GLY A 97 6.70 -16.24 -3.55
C GLY A 97 5.44 -15.63 -2.95
N GLU A 98 5.61 -14.64 -2.06
CA GLU A 98 4.52 -13.80 -1.55
C GLU A 98 3.99 -12.85 -2.64
N ASN A 99 3.00 -12.01 -2.27
CA ASN A 99 2.34 -11.09 -3.20
C ASN A 99 3.30 -10.12 -3.93
N VAL A 100 4.51 -9.89 -3.42
CA VAL A 100 5.54 -9.05 -4.02
C VAL A 100 6.89 -9.77 -3.95
N PHE A 101 7.61 -9.80 -5.07
CA PHE A 101 8.99 -10.31 -5.15
C PHE A 101 9.84 -9.38 -5.99
N PHE A 102 11.13 -9.30 -5.66
CA PHE A 102 12.12 -8.51 -6.40
C PHE A 102 13.02 -9.44 -7.19
N VAL A 103 13.39 -9.05 -8.40
CA VAL A 103 14.33 -9.77 -9.27
C VAL A 103 15.56 -8.90 -9.46
N ILE A 104 16.69 -9.34 -8.94
CA ILE A 104 17.97 -8.63 -9.06
C ILE A 104 18.48 -8.80 -10.49
N THR A 105 18.71 -7.68 -11.17
CA THR A 105 19.25 -7.65 -12.55
C THR A 105 20.68 -7.13 -12.60
N ASN A 106 21.09 -6.32 -11.63
CA ASN A 106 22.45 -5.80 -11.51
C ASN A 106 22.92 -5.86 -10.05
N LEU A 107 24.18 -6.21 -9.83
CA LEU A 107 24.76 -6.40 -8.51
C LEU A 107 26.15 -5.77 -8.45
N VAL A 108 26.38 -4.97 -7.41
CA VAL A 108 27.71 -4.46 -7.03
C VAL A 108 28.06 -5.05 -5.67
N VAL A 109 29.17 -5.79 -5.58
CA VAL A 109 29.58 -6.49 -4.36
C VAL A 109 30.93 -5.98 -3.90
N THR A 110 31.03 -5.51 -2.66
CA THR A 110 32.32 -5.17 -2.06
C THR A 110 32.75 -6.32 -1.13
N PRO A 111 33.58 -7.28 -1.60
CA PRO A 111 33.96 -8.44 -0.80
C PRO A 111 34.85 -8.02 0.39
N ASN A 112 34.81 -8.82 1.45
CA ASN A 112 35.68 -8.65 2.63
C ASN A 112 35.58 -7.30 3.35
N GLN A 113 34.46 -6.58 3.26
CA GLN A 113 34.26 -5.40 4.12
C GLN A 113 34.30 -5.80 5.60
N ARG A 114 35.04 -5.01 6.38
CA ARG A 114 35.17 -5.13 7.83
C ARG A 114 34.84 -3.80 8.47
N GLN A 115 34.39 -3.83 9.72
CA GLN A 115 34.19 -2.61 10.49
C GLN A 115 35.55 -2.05 10.86
N GLU A 116 35.99 -1.05 10.11
CA GLU A 116 37.24 -0.35 10.35
C GLU A 116 37.09 1.14 10.02
N THR A 117 38.12 1.91 10.36
CA THR A 117 38.19 3.32 9.98
C THR A 117 38.90 3.43 8.64
N CYS A 118 38.17 3.81 7.60
CA CYS A 118 38.67 3.97 6.25
C CYS A 118 38.30 5.34 5.66
N ALA A 119 39.03 5.77 4.63
CA ALA A 119 38.71 6.99 3.90
C ALA A 119 37.48 6.77 3.03
N GLU A 120 36.59 7.77 2.96
CA GLU A 120 35.40 7.71 2.11
C GLU A 120 35.77 7.84 0.63
N ASN A 121 34.89 7.29 -0.23
CA ASN A 121 35.04 7.36 -1.68
C ASN A 121 34.90 8.81 -2.20
N GLU A 122 35.81 9.21 -3.10
CA GLU A 122 35.86 10.53 -3.75
C GLU A 122 34.57 10.86 -4.52
N SER A 123 33.84 9.83 -4.99
CA SER A 123 32.58 10.01 -5.73
C SER A 123 31.43 10.56 -4.88
N ILE A 124 31.57 10.58 -3.55
CA ILE A 124 30.51 11.02 -2.64
C ILE A 124 30.63 12.54 -2.39
N PRO A 125 29.55 13.31 -2.58
CA PRO A 125 29.55 14.72 -2.20
C PRO A 125 29.79 14.84 -0.68
N ASP A 126 30.64 15.78 -0.27
CA ASP A 126 31.11 15.99 1.12
C ASP A 126 32.15 14.97 1.64
N ALA A 127 32.75 14.17 0.77
CA ALA A 127 33.85 13.27 1.14
C ALA A 127 35.23 13.96 1.19
N VAL A 128 35.40 15.09 0.52
CA VAL A 128 36.69 15.81 0.42
C VAL A 128 36.85 16.78 1.59
N CYS A 129 38.03 16.79 2.21
CA CYS A 129 38.37 17.69 3.32
C CYS A 129 39.76 18.31 3.11
N SER A 130 40.02 19.48 3.70
CA SER A 130 41.35 20.08 3.70
C SER A 130 42.04 19.87 5.05
N GLU A 131 41.31 20.11 6.14
CA GLU A 131 41.79 20.02 7.51
C GLU A 131 40.89 19.14 8.38
N ASP A 132 41.41 18.67 9.52
CA ASP A 132 40.64 17.85 10.47
C ASP A 132 39.43 18.62 11.04
N SER A 133 39.48 19.95 11.09
CA SER A 133 38.36 20.82 11.50
C SER A 133 37.17 20.80 10.54
N ASP A 134 37.38 20.46 9.27
CA ASP A 134 36.32 20.37 8.26
C ASP A 134 35.43 19.14 8.49
N CYS A 135 35.87 18.22 9.34
CA CYS A 135 35.21 16.96 9.65
C CYS A 135 34.85 16.92 11.14
N PRO A 136 33.68 17.41 11.56
CA PRO A 136 33.23 17.24 12.94
C PRO A 136 32.96 15.75 13.22
N PRO A 137 33.49 15.19 14.32
CA PRO A 137 33.26 13.80 14.68
C PRO A 137 31.82 13.55 15.12
N GLY A 138 31.29 12.36 14.84
CA GLY A 138 29.99 11.90 15.33
C GLY A 138 28.80 12.16 14.41
N GLU A 139 29.00 12.89 13.30
CA GLU A 139 27.96 13.11 12.29
C GLU A 139 28.04 12.08 11.15
N PRO A 140 26.91 11.49 10.72
CA PRO A 140 26.87 10.67 9.51
C PRO A 140 26.94 11.54 8.26
N VAL A 141 27.59 11.03 7.22
CA VAL A 141 27.58 11.68 5.90
C VAL A 141 26.27 11.35 5.20
N VAL A 142 25.51 12.38 4.78
CA VAL A 142 24.15 12.22 4.22
C VAL A 142 24.09 11.21 3.06
N THR A 143 25.09 11.24 2.18
CA THR A 143 25.19 10.34 1.02
C THR A 143 26.31 9.29 1.20
N GLY A 144 26.95 9.26 2.37
CA GLY A 144 28.11 8.41 2.62
C GLY A 144 27.78 7.10 3.32
N ASN A 145 28.83 6.37 3.64
CA ASN A 145 28.71 5.00 4.08
C ASN A 145 28.82 4.80 5.59
N GLY A 146 29.13 5.84 6.36
CA GLY A 146 29.34 5.72 7.80
C GLY A 146 29.35 7.05 8.55
N VAL A 147 29.89 7.01 9.77
CA VAL A 147 29.97 8.16 10.70
C VAL A 147 31.36 8.76 10.68
N ARG A 148 31.46 10.09 10.62
CA ARG A 148 32.72 10.84 10.64
C ARG A 148 33.49 10.58 11.93
N THR A 149 34.78 10.25 11.80
CA THR A 149 35.67 10.06 12.96
C THR A 149 36.41 11.34 13.37
N GLY A 150 36.34 12.38 12.53
CA GLY A 150 36.99 13.67 12.77
C GLY A 150 38.45 13.77 12.31
N ARG A 151 38.86 12.89 11.39
CA ARG A 151 40.19 12.93 10.76
C ARG A 151 40.09 13.02 9.24
N CYS A 152 40.96 13.83 8.67
CA CYS A 152 41.13 14.04 7.24
C CYS A 152 42.41 13.35 6.77
N LEU A 153 42.27 12.21 6.08
CA LEU A 153 43.42 11.43 5.61
C LEU A 153 43.65 11.62 4.12
N ARG A 154 44.93 11.58 3.71
CA ARG A 154 45.30 11.62 2.30
C ARG A 154 45.11 10.23 1.69
N ALA A 155 44.20 10.14 0.72
CA ALA A 155 44.03 8.96 -0.12
C ALA A 155 45.22 8.84 -1.11
N GLU A 156 45.33 7.68 -1.77
CA GLU A 156 46.43 7.36 -2.69
C GLU A 156 46.59 8.39 -3.83
N ASN A 157 45.50 9.04 -4.24
CA ASN A 157 45.47 10.04 -5.31
C ASN A 157 45.94 11.45 -4.88
N MET A 158 46.67 11.58 -3.78
CA MET A 158 47.06 12.87 -3.16
C MET A 158 45.90 13.77 -2.70
N GLN A 159 44.65 13.36 -2.93
CA GLN A 159 43.44 14.00 -2.45
C GLN A 159 43.18 13.65 -0.99
N ARG A 160 42.61 14.58 -0.22
CA ARG A 160 42.30 14.40 1.21
C ARG A 160 40.82 14.11 1.38
N ASN A 161 40.51 12.97 1.96
CA ASN A 161 39.14 12.51 2.20
C ASN A 161 38.87 12.32 3.69
N ILE A 162 37.63 12.53 4.08
CA ILE A 162 37.18 12.27 5.45
C ILE A 162 37.23 10.78 5.75
N THR A 163 37.53 10.47 7.01
CA THR A 163 37.52 9.09 7.50
C THR A 163 36.18 8.77 8.16
N LEU A 164 35.58 7.67 7.72
CA LEU A 164 34.35 7.15 8.30
C LEU A 164 34.62 5.85 9.02
N ASN A 165 33.84 5.62 10.08
CA ASN A 165 33.68 4.29 10.64
C ASN A 165 32.43 3.68 9.99
N SER A 166 32.63 2.68 9.13
CA SER A 166 31.56 2.08 8.33
C SER A 166 31.67 0.56 8.26
N PHE A 167 30.52 -0.08 8.16
CA PHE A 167 30.38 -1.44 7.67
C PHE A 167 29.24 -1.45 6.66
N LYS A 168 29.57 -1.64 5.40
CA LYS A 168 28.58 -1.97 4.36
C LYS A 168 28.87 -3.38 3.88
N SER A 169 27.85 -4.08 3.39
CA SER A 169 28.04 -5.49 3.03
C SER A 169 27.47 -5.86 1.67
N LYS A 170 26.57 -5.06 1.07
CA LYS A 170 26.00 -5.28 -0.26
C LYS A 170 25.04 -4.15 -0.64
N TYR A 171 24.93 -3.89 -1.95
CA TYR A 171 23.90 -3.05 -2.52
C TYR A 171 23.27 -3.70 -3.74
N PHE A 172 21.99 -3.44 -3.92
CA PHE A 172 21.21 -3.85 -5.07
C PHE A 172 20.74 -2.57 -5.79
N ASN A 173 20.84 -2.54 -7.11
CA ASN A 173 20.29 -1.47 -7.95
C ASN A 173 19.02 -1.95 -8.65
#